data_AF-A0A2N9L4U1-F1
#
_entry.id   AF-A0A2N9L4U1-F1
#
_cell.length_a   1.000
_cell.length_b   1.000
_cell.length_c   1.000
_cell.angle_alpha   90.00
_cell.angle_beta   90.00
_cell.angle_gamma   90.00
#
_symmetry.space_group_name_H-M   'P 1'
#
loop_
_entity.id
_entity.type
_entity.pdbx_description
1 polymer ?
#
loop_
_entity_poly.entity_id
_entity_poly.type
_entity_poly.pdbx_seq_one_letter_code
_entity_poly.pdbx_strand_id
1 'polypeptide(L)'
;MDQQKLREFAETHRNDEVLVYGFTFILWNHLVRPLTAESICLDLPNVHILHSGGWKRLQDQAVEKSVFNQQLARVVGCSPDRIIDFYGMVESVGVIFPDCPEGNKHSPIFADVIVRDPLTLSPVAAGEHGIVQVCSVLPTSFPGNLLLTEDLAQVIAYDGCPCGRRGISFRFAGRVPKAELRGCGNLETKRTAAN
;
A
#
# COMPACT_ATOMS: atom_id res chain seq x y z
N MET A 1 -4.18 -0.57 -22.12
CA MET A 1 -2.73 -0.66 -21.86
C MET A 1 -2.03 -0.93 -23.18
N ASP A 2 -0.97 -0.20 -23.51
CA ASP A 2 -0.15 -0.44 -24.70
C ASP A 2 0.89 -1.52 -24.38
N GLN A 3 0.62 -2.76 -24.81
CA GLN A 3 1.48 -3.89 -24.46
C GLN A 3 2.83 -3.87 -25.17
N GLN A 4 2.91 -3.27 -26.36
CA GLN A 4 4.16 -3.21 -27.11
C GLN A 4 5.18 -2.37 -26.36
N LYS A 5 4.78 -1.16 -25.93
CA LYS A 5 5.66 -0.28 -25.14
C LYS A 5 6.07 -0.91 -23.81
N LEU A 6 5.18 -1.68 -23.19
CA LEU A 6 5.49 -2.37 -21.94
C LEU A 6 6.57 -3.45 -22.14
N ARG A 7 6.51 -4.20 -23.24
CA ARG A 7 7.53 -5.19 -23.59
C ARG A 7 8.85 -4.54 -23.97
N GLU A 8 8.82 -3.50 -24.79
CA GLU A 8 10.02 -2.74 -25.15
C GLU A 8 10.72 -2.16 -23.91
N PHE A 9 9.94 -1.62 -22.96
CA PHE A 9 10.46 -1.19 -21.66
C PHE A 9 11.11 -2.33 -20.89
N ALA A 10 10.43 -3.49 -20.81
CA ALA A 10 10.92 -4.65 -20.08
C ALA A 10 12.21 -5.21 -20.66
N GLU A 11 12.30 -5.29 -21.99
CA GLU A 11 13.51 -5.74 -22.71
C GLU A 11 14.67 -4.77 -22.49
N THR A 12 14.41 -3.47 -22.58
CA THR A 12 15.44 -2.42 -22.41
C THR A 12 16.02 -2.42 -21.00
N HIS A 13 15.17 -2.62 -19.99
CA HIS A 13 15.54 -2.48 -18.57
C HIS A 13 15.66 -3.81 -17.82
N ARG A 14 15.74 -4.94 -18.54
CA ARG A 14 15.78 -6.29 -17.96
C ARG A 14 16.78 -6.44 -16.80
N ASN A 15 17.97 -5.88 -16.98
CA ASN A 15 19.07 -6.02 -16.02
C ASN A 15 19.24 -4.79 -15.11
N ASP A 16 18.43 -3.75 -15.29
CA ASP A 16 18.53 -2.51 -14.54
C ASP A 16 17.78 -2.62 -13.20
N GLU A 17 18.24 -1.89 -12.19
CA GLU A 17 17.45 -1.67 -10.98
C GLU A 17 16.37 -0.62 -11.26
N VAL A 18 15.11 -1.06 -11.28
CA VAL A 18 13.96 -0.22 -11.61
C VAL A 18 13.03 -0.12 -10.41
N LEU A 19 12.58 1.09 -10.09
CA LEU A 19 11.50 1.31 -9.13
C LEU A 19 10.25 1.74 -9.87
N VAL A 20 9.17 0.97 -9.71
CA VAL A 20 7.84 1.28 -10.25
C VAL A 20 6.90 1.59 -9.10
N TYR A 21 6.12 2.66 -9.24
CA TYR A 21 5.00 2.95 -8.34
C TYR A 21 3.66 2.83 -9.08
N GLY A 22 2.66 2.25 -8.43
CA GLY A 22 1.29 2.23 -8.94
C GLY A 22 0.24 2.03 -7.85
N PHE A 23 -0.99 2.47 -8.13
CA PHE A 23 -2.11 2.18 -7.22
C PHE A 23 -2.52 0.71 -7.34
N THR A 24 -2.72 0.03 -6.20
CA THR A 24 -3.00 -1.42 -6.15
C THR A 24 -4.16 -1.82 -7.08
N PHE A 25 -5.25 -1.05 -7.07
CA PHE A 25 -6.41 -1.33 -7.94
C PHE A 25 -6.11 -1.18 -9.44
N ILE A 26 -5.28 -0.20 -9.81
CA ILE A 26 -4.89 0.03 -11.21
C ILE A 26 -3.97 -1.09 -11.67
N LEU A 27 -2.95 -1.43 -10.87
CA LEU A 27 -2.05 -2.54 -11.14
C LEU A 27 -2.84 -3.85 -11.28
N TRP A 28 -3.81 -4.11 -10.41
CA TRP A 28 -4.63 -5.32 -10.50
C TRP A 28 -5.41 -5.40 -11.80
N ASN A 29 -6.20 -4.36 -12.12
CA ASN A 29 -7.13 -4.41 -13.25
C ASN A 29 -6.47 -4.23 -14.61
N HIS A 30 -5.43 -3.42 -14.69
CA HIS A 30 -4.84 -3.02 -15.97
C HIS A 30 -3.51 -3.68 -16.26
N LEU A 31 -2.83 -4.27 -15.27
CA LEU A 31 -1.57 -4.98 -15.45
C LEU A 31 -1.72 -6.48 -15.13
N VAL A 32 -2.07 -6.82 -13.89
CA VAL A 32 -2.11 -8.22 -13.44
C VAL A 32 -3.13 -9.03 -14.21
N ARG A 33 -4.40 -8.60 -14.24
CA ARG A 33 -5.48 -9.35 -14.90
C ARG A 33 -5.24 -9.54 -16.40
N PRO A 34 -4.90 -8.51 -17.20
CA PRO A 34 -4.65 -8.69 -18.63
C PRO A 34 -3.43 -9.57 -18.92
N LEU A 35 -2.30 -9.34 -18.25
CA LEU A 35 -1.09 -10.14 -18.48
C LEU A 35 -1.27 -11.60 -18.04
N THR A 36 -2.03 -11.84 -16.97
CA THR A 36 -2.36 -13.21 -16.53
C THR A 36 -3.24 -13.91 -17.57
N ALA A 37 -4.27 -13.23 -18.09
CA ALA A 37 -5.17 -13.80 -19.10
C ALA A 37 -4.43 -14.21 -20.39
N GLU A 38 -3.38 -13.47 -20.73
CA GLU A 38 -2.55 -13.71 -21.92
C GLU A 38 -1.28 -14.52 -21.59
N SER A 39 -1.12 -14.99 -20.35
CA SER A 39 0.07 -15.72 -19.87
C SER A 39 1.41 -15.02 -20.14
N ILE A 40 1.42 -13.69 -20.00
CA ILE A 40 2.59 -12.84 -20.25
C ILE A 40 3.40 -12.68 -18.95
N CYS A 41 4.72 -12.82 -19.07
CA CYS A 41 5.71 -12.44 -18.07
C CYS A 41 6.63 -11.37 -18.67
N LEU A 42 6.90 -10.29 -17.94
CA LEU A 42 7.79 -9.21 -18.39
C LEU A 42 9.28 -9.51 -18.19
N ASP A 43 9.62 -10.49 -17.35
CA ASP A 43 11.01 -10.88 -17.03
C ASP A 43 11.87 -9.69 -16.54
N LEU A 44 11.35 -8.95 -15.55
CA LEU A 44 12.04 -7.84 -14.88
C LEU A 44 12.49 -8.26 -13.47
N PRO A 45 13.53 -9.10 -13.31
CA PRO A 45 13.89 -9.69 -12.01
C PRO A 45 14.34 -8.67 -10.96
N ASN A 46 14.89 -7.54 -11.41
CA ASN A 46 15.48 -6.49 -10.56
C ASN A 46 14.52 -5.32 -10.26
N VAL A 47 13.24 -5.44 -10.63
CA VAL A 47 12.27 -4.38 -10.36
C VAL A 47 11.75 -4.42 -8.93
N HIS A 48 11.72 -3.27 -8.27
CA HIS A 48 10.93 -3.04 -7.07
C HIS A 48 9.60 -2.41 -7.45
N ILE A 49 8.50 -3.00 -6.99
CA ILE A 49 7.17 -2.42 -7.18
C ILE A 49 6.65 -1.94 -5.84
N LEU A 50 6.54 -0.63 -5.72
CA LEU A 50 5.90 0.03 -4.61
C LEU A 50 4.43 0.29 -4.97
N HIS A 51 3.49 -0.07 -4.10
CA HIS A 51 2.08 0.18 -4.36
C HIS A 51 1.31 0.58 -3.10
N SER A 52 0.18 1.24 -3.31
CA SER A 52 -0.71 1.63 -2.21
C SER A 52 -2.13 1.91 -2.70
N GLY A 53 -3.05 2.06 -1.75
CA GLY A 53 -4.43 2.46 -2.01
C GLY A 53 -5.26 1.42 -2.77
N GLY A 54 -6.55 1.69 -2.97
CA GLY A 54 -7.43 0.85 -3.81
C GLY A 54 -7.89 -0.49 -3.22
N TRP A 55 -7.39 -0.88 -2.04
CA TRP A 55 -7.72 -2.15 -1.39
C TRP A 55 -9.22 -2.40 -1.17
N LYS A 56 -10.00 -1.36 -0.83
CA LYS A 56 -11.46 -1.50 -0.65
C LYS A 56 -12.16 -2.09 -1.89
N ARG A 57 -11.76 -1.66 -3.09
CA ARG A 57 -12.33 -2.17 -4.36
C ARG A 57 -11.86 -3.59 -4.70
N LEU A 58 -10.71 -4.01 -4.17
CA LEU A 58 -10.18 -5.37 -4.31
C LEU A 58 -10.87 -6.32 -3.33
N GLN A 59 -11.16 -5.85 -2.11
CA GLN A 59 -11.95 -6.60 -1.12
C GLN A 59 -13.37 -6.88 -1.64
N ASP A 60 -14.00 -5.91 -2.33
CA ASP A 60 -15.27 -6.15 -3.03
C ASP A 60 -15.17 -7.24 -4.13
N GLN A 61 -13.96 -7.53 -4.61
CA GLN A 61 -13.64 -8.59 -5.56
C GLN A 61 -13.06 -9.85 -4.87
N ALA A 62 -13.06 -9.91 -3.54
CA ALA A 62 -12.46 -10.97 -2.72
C ALA A 62 -10.97 -11.24 -3.03
N VAL A 63 -10.22 -10.19 -3.37
CA VAL A 63 -8.78 -10.30 -3.64
C VAL A 63 -7.98 -10.03 -2.37
N GLU A 64 -7.37 -11.10 -1.85
CA GLU A 64 -6.44 -11.03 -0.73
C GLU A 64 -5.09 -10.43 -1.12
N LYS A 65 -4.43 -9.79 -0.16
CA LYS A 65 -3.14 -9.13 -0.40
C LYS A 65 -2.04 -10.07 -0.87
N SER A 66 -1.96 -11.26 -0.27
CA SER A 66 -1.01 -12.28 -0.66
C SER A 66 -1.21 -12.72 -2.12
N VAL A 67 -2.47 -12.88 -2.55
CA VAL A 67 -2.82 -13.24 -3.92
C VAL A 67 -2.41 -12.14 -4.90
N PHE A 68 -2.73 -10.88 -4.57
CA PHE A 68 -2.30 -9.74 -5.39
C PHE A 68 -0.78 -9.71 -5.56
N ASN A 69 -0.02 -9.78 -4.46
CA ASN A 69 1.45 -9.71 -4.50
C ASN A 69 2.05 -10.85 -5.34
N GLN A 70 1.55 -12.09 -5.16
CA GLN A 70 2.04 -13.26 -5.90
C GLN A 70 1.75 -13.15 -7.40
N GLN A 71 0.53 -12.76 -7.78
CA GLN A 71 0.16 -12.63 -9.19
C GLN A 71 0.91 -11.48 -9.87
N LEU A 72 1.09 -10.35 -9.16
CA LEU A 72 1.88 -9.24 -9.67
C LEU A 72 3.35 -9.62 -9.88
N ALA A 73 3.98 -10.26 -8.88
CA ALA A 73 5.34 -10.77 -9.00
C ALA A 73 5.49 -11.74 -10.18
N ARG A 74 4.51 -12.62 -10.38
CA ARG A 74 4.49 -13.59 -11.49
C ARG A 74 4.45 -12.93 -12.87
N VAL A 75 3.54 -11.98 -13.10
CA VAL A 75 3.43 -11.34 -14.43
C VAL A 75 4.59 -10.38 -14.70
N VAL A 76 5.21 -9.85 -13.65
CA VAL A 76 6.38 -8.97 -13.76
C VAL A 76 7.67 -9.79 -13.95
N GLY A 77 7.72 -11.01 -13.42
CA GLY A 77 8.92 -11.85 -13.47
C GLY A 77 9.94 -11.48 -12.39
N CYS A 78 9.49 -11.06 -11.21
CA CYS A 78 10.35 -10.74 -10.07
C CYS A 78 9.97 -11.54 -8.82
N SER A 79 10.80 -11.44 -7.78
CA SER A 79 10.51 -12.13 -6.51
C SER A 79 9.41 -11.40 -5.72
N PRO A 80 8.50 -12.11 -5.02
CA PRO A 80 7.40 -11.49 -4.27
C PRO A 80 7.81 -10.48 -3.18
N ASP A 81 9.00 -10.61 -2.60
CA ASP A 81 9.56 -9.66 -1.63
C ASP A 81 9.88 -8.28 -2.22
N ARG A 82 9.92 -8.17 -3.56
CA ARG A 82 10.07 -6.91 -4.27
C ARG A 82 8.73 -6.18 -4.50
N ILE A 83 7.60 -6.78 -4.11
CA ILE A 83 6.27 -6.18 -4.15
C ILE A 83 5.91 -5.62 -2.78
N ILE A 84 6.00 -4.29 -2.64
CA ILE A 84 5.96 -3.60 -1.35
C ILE A 84 4.70 -2.73 -1.29
N ASP A 85 3.76 -3.11 -0.44
CA ASP A 85 2.60 -2.28 -0.10
C ASP A 85 2.99 -1.26 0.97
N PHE A 86 2.56 -0.01 0.82
CA PHE A 86 2.74 1.00 1.84
C PHE A 86 1.42 1.69 2.21
N TYR A 87 1.35 2.14 3.47
CA TYR A 87 0.32 3.07 3.92
C TYR A 87 0.87 4.49 3.88
N GLY A 88 0.03 5.46 3.52
CA GLY A 88 0.41 6.87 3.46
C GLY A 88 -0.80 7.72 3.07
N MET A 89 -0.69 9.02 3.32
CA MET A 89 -1.74 10.00 3.02
C MET A 89 -1.13 11.35 2.64
N VAL A 90 -1.91 12.16 1.92
CA VAL A 90 -1.45 13.47 1.41
C VAL A 90 -1.11 14.40 2.56
N GLU A 91 -1.91 14.34 3.62
CA GLU A 91 -1.81 15.15 4.82
C GLU A 91 -0.54 14.86 5.65
N SER A 92 0.15 13.74 5.40
CA SER A 92 1.42 13.42 6.08
C SER A 92 2.67 13.87 5.32
N VAL A 93 2.53 14.64 4.23
CA VAL A 93 3.65 15.28 3.50
C VAL A 93 4.76 14.29 3.14
N GLY A 94 4.38 13.22 2.42
CA GLY A 94 5.33 12.24 1.89
C GLY A 94 5.83 11.19 2.88
N VAL A 95 5.41 11.23 4.15
CA VAL A 95 5.63 10.09 5.06
C VAL A 95 4.86 8.87 4.54
N ILE A 96 5.58 7.77 4.35
CA ILE A 96 5.01 6.48 3.98
C ILE A 96 5.48 5.39 4.96
N PHE A 97 4.64 4.38 5.12
CA PHE A 97 4.85 3.24 6.01
C PHE A 97 4.84 1.95 5.16
N PRO A 98 5.99 1.57 4.57
CA PRO A 98 6.10 0.37 3.76
C PRO A 98 6.09 -0.89 4.62
N ASP A 99 5.63 -1.99 4.04
CA ASP A 99 5.76 -3.31 4.65
C ASP A 99 7.24 -3.69 4.86
N CYS A 100 7.48 -4.42 5.94
CA CYS A 100 8.68 -5.24 6.12
C CYS A 100 8.43 -6.67 5.60
N PRO A 101 9.44 -7.56 5.59
CA PRO A 101 9.29 -8.95 5.13
C PRO A 101 8.19 -9.75 5.87
N GLU A 102 7.85 -9.37 7.10
CA GLU A 102 6.78 -9.98 7.91
C GLU A 102 5.37 -9.45 7.57
N GLY A 103 5.26 -8.58 6.56
CA GLY A 103 4.02 -7.90 6.18
C GLY A 103 3.55 -6.83 7.16
N ASN A 104 4.43 -6.38 8.07
CA ASN A 104 4.13 -5.35 9.06
C ASN A 104 4.67 -3.99 8.61
N LYS A 105 3.92 -2.92 8.87
CA LYS A 105 4.33 -1.55 8.58
C LYS A 105 5.07 -0.95 9.78
N HIS A 106 6.04 -0.10 9.50
CA HIS A 106 6.90 0.54 10.51
C HIS A 106 7.01 2.04 10.29
N SER A 107 7.11 2.78 11.39
CA SER A 107 7.36 4.22 11.38
C SER A 107 8.83 4.54 11.09
N PRO A 108 9.13 5.55 10.25
CA PRO A 108 10.48 6.09 10.13
C PRO A 108 10.83 6.96 11.35
N ILE A 109 12.11 7.25 11.58
CA ILE A 109 12.58 7.98 12.79
C ILE A 109 11.99 9.40 12.97
N PHE A 110 11.51 10.02 11.89
CA PHE A 110 10.95 11.38 11.88
C PHE A 110 9.41 11.40 11.91
N ALA A 111 8.77 10.24 12.07
CA ALA A 111 7.33 10.11 12.17
C ALA A 111 6.98 9.01 13.18
N ASP A 112 5.72 8.92 13.56
CA ASP A 112 5.25 7.80 14.37
C ASP A 112 3.78 7.48 14.11
N VAL A 113 3.34 6.33 14.61
CA VAL A 113 1.96 5.89 14.59
C VAL A 113 1.54 5.51 15.99
N ILE A 114 0.39 6.03 16.41
CA ILE A 114 -0.27 5.62 17.64
C ILE A 114 -1.61 5.02 17.25
N VAL A 115 -1.84 3.76 17.57
CA VAL A 115 -3.15 3.13 17.42
C VAL A 115 -3.92 3.35 18.72
N ARG A 116 -5.10 3.96 18.64
CA ARG A 116 -5.88 4.40 19.80
C ARG A 116 -7.22 3.70 19.88
N ASP A 117 -7.65 3.44 21.11
CA ASP A 117 -9.02 3.04 21.36
C ASP A 117 -9.97 4.18 20.93
N PRO A 118 -11.02 3.91 20.14
CA PRO A 118 -11.86 4.96 19.57
C PRO A 118 -12.76 5.67 20.59
N LEU A 119 -12.97 5.11 21.78
CA LEU A 119 -13.84 5.68 22.81
C LEU A 119 -13.06 6.50 23.83
N THR A 120 -11.87 6.03 24.20
CA THR A 120 -11.03 6.62 25.25
C THR A 120 -9.85 7.42 24.68
N LEU A 121 -9.54 7.23 23.40
CA LEU A 121 -8.35 7.76 22.72
C LEU A 121 -7.01 7.35 23.37
N SER A 122 -7.02 6.38 24.29
CA SER A 122 -5.79 5.84 24.87
C SER A 122 -5.09 4.92 23.87
N PRO A 123 -3.74 4.86 23.84
CA PRO A 123 -3.02 3.88 23.03
C PRO A 123 -3.45 2.45 23.37
N VAL A 124 -3.63 1.61 22.35
CA VAL A 124 -3.98 0.19 22.54
C VAL A 124 -2.74 -0.68 22.72
N ALA A 125 -2.90 -1.85 23.32
CA ALA A 125 -1.82 -2.80 23.53
C ALA A 125 -1.47 -3.57 22.23
N ALA A 126 -0.35 -4.29 22.25
CA ALA A 126 -0.01 -5.23 21.17
C ALA A 126 -1.09 -6.32 21.05
N GLY A 127 -1.48 -6.63 19.81
CA GLY A 127 -2.58 -7.53 19.46
C GLY A 127 -3.93 -6.83 19.29
N GLU A 128 -4.10 -5.62 19.82
CA GLU A 128 -5.36 -4.90 19.79
C GLU A 128 -5.54 -4.03 18.53
N HIS A 129 -6.78 -3.71 18.23
CA HIS A 129 -7.17 -2.86 17.10
C HIS A 129 -7.63 -1.49 17.59
N GLY A 130 -7.41 -0.46 16.78
CA GLY A 130 -7.87 0.89 17.07
C GLY A 130 -7.77 1.81 15.87
N ILE A 131 -8.13 3.07 16.08
CA ILE A 131 -8.00 4.15 15.09
C ILE A 131 -6.55 4.61 15.01
N VAL A 132 -6.08 4.89 13.80
CA VAL A 132 -4.71 5.29 13.53
C VAL A 132 -4.57 6.80 13.78
N GLN A 133 -3.61 7.19 14.61
CA GLN A 133 -3.07 8.54 14.63
C GLN A 133 -1.68 8.52 14.01
N VAL A 134 -1.46 9.35 12.98
CA VAL A 134 -0.13 9.57 12.41
C VAL A 134 0.50 10.82 13.03
N CYS A 135 1.80 10.73 13.31
CA CYS A 135 2.61 11.79 13.87
C CYS A 135 3.77 12.09 12.91
N SER A 136 4.09 13.36 12.65
CA SER A 136 5.19 13.72 11.75
C SER A 136 5.79 15.08 12.12
N VAL A 137 7.12 15.17 12.02
CA VAL A 137 7.84 16.45 12.19
C VAL A 137 8.01 17.22 10.87
N LEU A 138 7.58 16.64 9.74
CA LEU A 138 7.78 17.24 8.41
C LEU A 138 6.84 18.42 8.07
N PRO A 139 5.55 18.41 8.44
CA PRO A 139 4.64 19.50 8.06
C PRO A 139 5.05 20.82 8.71
N THR A 140 5.28 21.84 7.88
CA THR A 140 5.61 23.23 8.30
C THR A 140 4.62 24.26 7.76
N SER A 141 3.86 23.91 6.72
CA SER A 141 2.93 24.81 6.02
C SER A 141 1.47 24.68 6.48
N PHE A 142 1.15 23.68 7.30
CA PHE A 142 -0.18 23.44 7.88
C PHE A 142 -0.03 22.55 9.13
N PRO A 143 -1.06 22.45 10.01
CA PRO A 143 -0.99 21.65 11.24
C PRO A 143 -1.14 20.15 10.97
N GLY A 144 -0.21 19.57 10.20
CA GLY A 144 -0.18 18.15 9.81
C GLY A 144 0.57 17.24 10.78
N ASN A 145 1.10 17.78 11.89
CA ASN A 145 2.04 17.06 12.73
C ASN A 145 1.41 15.93 13.54
N LEU A 146 0.13 16.04 13.88
CA LEU A 146 -0.63 15.04 14.64
C LEU A 146 -2.02 14.93 14.01
N LEU A 147 -2.27 13.84 13.29
CA LEU A 147 -3.52 13.64 12.58
C LEU A 147 -4.17 12.34 13.05
N LEU A 148 -5.32 12.47 13.69
CA LEU A 148 -6.20 11.34 13.98
C LEU A 148 -6.97 11.01 12.71
N THR A 149 -6.83 9.79 12.22
CA THR A 149 -7.44 9.35 10.96
C THR A 149 -8.71 8.53 11.23
N GLU A 150 -9.43 8.22 10.16
CA GLU A 150 -10.55 7.27 10.17
C GLU A 150 -10.11 5.87 9.72
N ASP A 151 -8.79 5.61 9.72
CA ASP A 151 -8.23 4.32 9.37
C ASP A 151 -8.08 3.44 10.62
N LEU A 152 -8.26 2.14 10.45
CA LEU A 152 -8.12 1.13 11.50
C LEU A 152 -6.85 0.32 11.29
N ALA A 153 -6.15 0.03 12.38
CA ALA A 153 -5.00 -0.87 12.36
C ALA A 153 -4.96 -1.75 13.60
N GLN A 154 -4.29 -2.89 13.46
CA GLN A 154 -3.87 -3.73 14.56
C GLN A 154 -2.41 -3.40 14.93
N VAL A 155 -2.13 -3.24 16.22
CA VAL A 155 -0.75 -3.22 16.70
C VAL A 155 -0.22 -4.65 16.73
N ILE A 156 0.89 -4.91 16.05
CA ILE A 156 1.55 -6.21 16.08
C ILE A 156 2.48 -6.31 17.28
N ALA A 157 3.36 -5.32 17.43
CA ALA A 157 4.28 -5.24 18.56
C ALA A 157 4.82 -3.81 18.72
N TYR A 158 5.23 -3.49 19.94
CA TYR A 158 6.18 -2.42 20.24
C TYR A 158 7.54 -3.07 20.48
N ASP A 159 8.56 -2.69 19.72
CA ASP A 159 9.93 -3.23 19.85
C ASP A 159 10.02 -4.77 19.81
N GLY A 160 9.24 -5.42 18.94
CA GLY A 160 9.15 -6.89 18.89
C GLY A 160 8.83 -7.47 17.52
N CYS A 161 9.00 -6.71 16.44
CA CYS A 161 8.76 -7.25 15.09
C CYS A 161 9.87 -8.25 14.74
N PRO A 162 9.55 -9.44 14.18
CA PRO A 162 10.56 -10.43 13.80
C PRO A 162 11.58 -9.92 12.77
N CYS A 163 11.26 -8.87 12.02
CA CYS A 163 12.19 -8.23 11.09
C CYS A 163 13.33 -7.45 11.79
N GLY A 164 13.30 -7.32 13.12
CA GLY A 164 14.33 -6.65 13.93
C GLY A 164 14.20 -5.12 14.02
N ARG A 165 13.27 -4.51 13.28
CA ARG A 165 13.01 -3.07 13.39
C ARG A 165 12.31 -2.75 14.71
N ARG A 166 12.79 -1.71 15.38
CA ARG A 166 12.27 -1.15 16.62
C ARG A 166 11.11 -0.17 16.38
N GLY A 167 10.43 0.22 17.45
CA GLY A 167 9.24 1.05 17.45
C GLY A 167 7.97 0.23 17.25
N ILE A 168 6.90 0.92 16.88
CA ILE A 168 5.64 0.28 16.55
C ILE A 168 5.76 -0.50 15.24
N SER A 169 5.16 -1.69 15.25
CA SER A 169 4.85 -2.46 14.05
C SER A 169 3.34 -2.69 14.01
N PHE A 170 2.71 -2.46 12.86
CA PHE A 170 1.24 -2.50 12.74
C PHE A 170 0.80 -3.05 11.39
N ARG A 171 -0.45 -3.52 11.33
CA ARG A 171 -1.11 -3.92 10.09
C ARG A 171 -2.38 -3.12 9.89
N PHE A 172 -2.54 -2.55 8.70
CA PHE A 172 -3.74 -1.82 8.32
C PHE A 172 -4.91 -2.80 8.18
N ALA A 173 -6.02 -2.52 8.86
CA ALA A 173 -7.21 -3.37 8.90
C ALA A 173 -8.37 -2.83 8.05
N GLY A 174 -8.36 -1.54 7.68
CA GLY A 174 -9.42 -0.94 6.88
C GLY A 174 -9.73 0.50 7.30
N ARG A 175 -10.95 0.96 7.01
CA ARG A 175 -11.50 2.23 7.50
C ARG A 175 -12.67 2.01 8.43
N VAL A 176 -12.88 2.94 9.35
CA VAL A 176 -14.05 2.97 10.23
C VAL A 176 -15.33 2.91 9.36
N PRO A 177 -16.29 2.03 9.69
CA PRO A 177 -17.56 1.95 8.95
C PRO A 177 -18.28 3.31 8.93
N LYS A 178 -18.78 3.72 7.76
CA LYS A 178 -19.46 5.01 7.48
C LYS A 178 -18.58 6.26 7.37
N ALA A 179 -17.26 6.14 7.35
CA ALA A 179 -16.37 7.23 6.93
C ALA A 179 -16.69 7.69 5.49
N GLU A 180 -16.72 9.00 5.23
CA GLU A 180 -16.97 9.54 3.88
C GLU A 180 -15.86 9.11 2.90
N LEU A 181 -16.25 8.80 1.65
CA LEU A 181 -15.32 8.53 0.57
C LEU A 181 -14.67 9.84 0.09
N ARG A 182 -13.65 10.31 0.80
CA ARG A 182 -12.73 11.35 0.30
C ARG A 182 -11.41 10.70 -0.09
N GLY A 183 -11.15 10.64 -1.38
CA GLY A 183 -9.92 10.08 -1.94
C GLY A 183 -9.61 10.72 -3.30
N CYS A 184 -8.49 11.41 -3.39
CA CYS A 184 -8.12 12.20 -4.57
C CYS A 184 -7.61 11.38 -5.77
N GLY A 185 -7.46 10.05 -5.65
CA GLY A 185 -6.71 9.24 -6.62
C GLY A 185 -7.49 8.26 -7.51
N ASN A 186 -8.83 8.15 -7.40
CA ASN A 186 -9.56 6.99 -7.96
C ASN A 186 -10.85 7.33 -8.74
N LEU A 187 -10.86 8.41 -9.51
CA LEU A 187 -11.95 8.69 -10.45
C LEU A 187 -11.69 7.97 -11.79
N GLU A 188 -12.10 6.70 -11.87
CA GLU A 188 -12.39 6.07 -13.17
C GLU A 188 -13.86 6.32 -13.48
N THR A 189 -14.13 7.31 -14.32
CA THR A 189 -15.48 7.53 -14.85
C THR A 189 -15.82 6.36 -15.77
N LYS A 190 -16.86 5.58 -15.44
CA LYS A 190 -17.46 4.65 -16.41
C LYS A 190 -17.89 5.47 -17.63
N ARG A 191 -17.14 5.40 -18.73
CA ARG A 191 -17.61 5.90 -20.02
C ARG A 191 -18.74 4.97 -20.45
N THR A 192 -19.98 5.39 -20.27
CA THR A 192 -21.11 4.82 -20.99
C THR A 192 -20.85 5.08 -22.47
N ALA A 193 -20.70 4.02 -23.26
CA ALA A 193 -20.74 4.14 -24.71
C ALA A 193 -22.10 4.74 -25.07
N ALA A 194 -22.10 5.93 -25.68
CA ALA A 194 -23.27 6.43 -26.37
C ALA A 194 -23.44 5.60 -27.65
N ASN A 195 -24.64 5.04 -27.83
CA ASN A 195 -25.09 4.43 -29.08
C ASN A 195 -25.08 5.45 -30.22
#